data_AF-A0A9Q9ITQ1-F1
#
_entry.id   AF-A0A9Q9ITQ1-F1
#
_cell.length_a   1.000
_cell.length_b   1.000
_cell.length_c   1.000
_cell.angle_alpha   90.00
_cell.angle_beta   90.00
_cell.angle_gamma   90.00
#
_symmetry.space_group_name_H-M   'P 1'
#
loop_
_entity.id
_entity.type
_entity.pdbx_description
1 polymer ?
#
loop_
_entity_poly.entity_id
_entity_poly.type
_entity_poly.pdbx_seq_one_letter_code
_entity_poly.pdbx_strand_id
1 'polypeptide(L)'
;MAKVGAAAALILVEGVSDQVAVETAAAARGRDLDADGVVVVPIGGAHAIGRFLGTLGPAGTALRLAGLCDLREAELFRRGLAGAHRATVHVCVEDLEDELIRALGVAAVEALCDTQGDLTSLRSLQRQPAWRDQPPDAQLRRFLGSGARRKQRYARLLVDAAAVHGTVPAPLDALLTAV
;
A
#
# COMPACT_ATOMS: atom_id res chain seq x y z
N MET A 1 7.67 -17.83 -5.00
CA MET A 1 8.69 -18.39 -4.10
C MET A 1 10.10 -18.38 -4.72
N ALA A 2 10.29 -18.72 -5.99
CA ALA A 2 11.62 -18.64 -6.63
C ALA A 2 12.29 -17.24 -6.53
N LYS A 3 11.55 -16.15 -6.77
CA LYS A 3 12.06 -14.77 -6.60
C LYS A 3 12.47 -14.44 -5.16
N VAL A 4 11.76 -14.97 -4.16
CA VAL A 4 12.05 -14.71 -2.73
C VAL A 4 13.35 -15.38 -2.30
N GLY A 5 13.67 -16.56 -2.85
CA GLY A 5 14.89 -17.29 -2.51
C GLY A 5 16.20 -16.64 -2.98
N ALA A 6 16.13 -15.66 -3.89
CA ALA A 6 17.28 -14.93 -4.43
C ALA A 6 17.24 -13.42 -4.13
N ALA A 7 16.26 -12.96 -3.35
CA ALA A 7 16.09 -11.55 -3.04
C ALA A 7 17.17 -11.04 -2.08
N ALA A 8 17.57 -9.78 -2.22
CA ALA A 8 18.39 -9.06 -1.24
C ALA A 8 17.52 -8.40 -0.16
N ALA A 9 16.30 -8.00 -0.52
CA ALA A 9 15.33 -7.43 0.41
C ALA A 9 13.90 -7.86 0.11
N LEU A 10 13.06 -7.90 1.14
CA LEU A 10 11.61 -8.09 1.00
C LEU A 10 10.86 -6.90 1.59
N ILE A 11 9.87 -6.40 0.85
CA ILE A 11 8.84 -5.51 1.37
C ILE A 11 7.59 -6.37 1.64
N LEU A 12 7.18 -6.47 2.90
CA LEU A 12 5.97 -7.16 3.31
C LEU A 12 4.81 -6.16 3.36
N VAL A 13 3.73 -6.48 2.67
CA VAL A 13 2.52 -5.66 2.64
C VAL A 13 1.29 -6.53 2.90
N GLU A 14 0.21 -5.95 3.38
CA GLU A 14 -0.97 -6.72 3.78
C GLU A 14 -1.69 -7.34 2.58
N GLY A 15 -1.90 -6.55 1.51
CA GLY A 15 -2.68 -6.95 0.36
C GLY A 15 -2.05 -6.62 -0.99
N VAL A 16 -2.69 -7.13 -2.05
CA VAL A 16 -2.27 -6.92 -3.44
C VAL A 16 -2.42 -5.44 -3.85
N SER A 17 -3.39 -4.70 -3.30
CA SER A 17 -3.49 -3.25 -3.54
C SER A 17 -2.23 -2.52 -3.09
N ASP A 18 -1.71 -2.88 -1.93
CA ASP A 18 -0.53 -2.25 -1.34
C ASP A 18 0.72 -2.65 -2.13
N GLN A 19 0.79 -3.90 -2.60
CA GLN A 19 1.84 -4.32 -3.53
C GLN A 19 1.86 -3.44 -4.78
N VAL A 20 0.70 -3.28 -5.42
CA VAL A 20 0.55 -2.45 -6.61
C VAL A 20 0.97 -1.00 -6.31
N ALA A 21 0.60 -0.45 -5.16
CA ALA A 21 0.98 0.89 -4.76
C ALA A 21 2.50 1.06 -4.57
N VAL A 22 3.16 0.10 -3.91
CA VAL A 22 4.61 0.10 -3.70
C VAL A 22 5.37 0.00 -5.02
N GLU A 23 4.99 -0.95 -5.87
CA GLU A 23 5.63 -1.14 -7.19
C GLU A 23 5.43 0.09 -8.09
N THR A 24 4.23 0.70 -8.05
CA THR A 24 3.95 1.93 -8.80
C THR A 24 4.79 3.10 -8.28
N ALA A 25 4.91 3.26 -6.96
CA ALA A 25 5.71 4.34 -6.38
C ALA A 25 7.21 4.16 -6.66
N ALA A 26 7.71 2.93 -6.68
CA ALA A 26 9.08 2.63 -7.07
C ALA A 26 9.34 3.01 -8.54
N ALA A 27 8.46 2.59 -9.45
CA ALA A 27 8.56 2.92 -10.86
C ALA A 27 8.49 4.43 -11.11
N ALA A 28 7.62 5.15 -10.38
CA ALA A 28 7.51 6.60 -10.47
C ALA A 28 8.77 7.34 -9.98
N ARG A 29 9.59 6.70 -9.13
CA ARG A 29 10.93 7.17 -8.73
C ARG A 29 12.05 6.74 -9.70
N GLY A 30 11.70 6.08 -10.80
CA GLY A 30 12.68 5.51 -11.72
C GLY A 30 13.46 4.31 -11.16
N ARG A 31 12.93 3.63 -10.13
CA ARG A 31 13.53 2.42 -9.56
C ARG A 31 12.94 1.16 -10.19
N ASP A 32 13.82 0.23 -10.53
CA ASP A 32 13.46 -1.15 -10.89
C ASP A 32 13.75 -2.05 -9.68
N LEU A 33 12.69 -2.40 -8.93
CA LEU A 33 12.82 -3.23 -7.73
C LEU A 33 13.37 -4.63 -8.04
N ASP A 34 13.03 -5.20 -9.20
CA ASP A 34 13.54 -6.53 -9.59
C ASP A 34 15.05 -6.44 -9.85
N ALA A 35 15.52 -5.38 -10.53
CA ALA A 35 16.95 -5.15 -10.74
C ALA A 35 17.72 -4.87 -9.43
N ASP A 36 17.06 -4.22 -8.46
CA ASP A 36 17.60 -3.98 -7.12
C ASP A 36 17.55 -5.23 -6.21
N GLY A 37 16.99 -6.34 -6.68
CA GLY A 37 16.81 -7.57 -5.89
C GLY A 37 15.80 -7.41 -4.75
N VAL A 38 14.87 -6.46 -4.86
CA VAL A 38 13.80 -6.18 -3.89
C VAL A 38 12.50 -6.84 -4.35
N VAL A 39 11.89 -7.65 -3.49
CA VAL A 39 10.61 -8.29 -3.80
C VAL A 39 9.51 -7.79 -2.88
N VAL A 40 8.42 -7.27 -3.45
CA VAL A 40 7.21 -6.91 -2.69
C VAL A 40 6.33 -8.15 -2.53
N VAL A 41 5.90 -8.45 -1.31
CA VAL A 41 5.16 -9.67 -0.98
C VAL A 41 3.87 -9.34 -0.24
N PRO A 42 2.70 -9.54 -0.87
CA PRO A 42 1.42 -9.46 -0.17
C PRO A 42 1.23 -10.72 0.69
N ILE A 43 1.17 -10.56 2.00
CA ILE A 43 1.14 -11.70 2.94
C ILE A 43 -0.28 -12.23 3.22
N GLY A 44 -1.32 -11.52 2.78
CA GLY A 44 -2.71 -11.91 2.98
C GLY A 44 -3.27 -11.44 4.32
N GLY A 45 -2.95 -10.21 4.71
CA GLY A 45 -3.34 -9.55 5.97
C GLY A 45 -2.25 -9.62 7.04
N ALA A 46 -2.17 -8.62 7.90
CA ALA A 46 -1.11 -8.49 8.91
C ALA A 46 -0.90 -9.73 9.81
N HIS A 47 -1.98 -10.43 10.18
CA HIS A 47 -1.90 -11.64 11.01
C HIS A 47 -1.10 -12.78 10.35
N ALA A 48 -0.90 -12.76 9.03
CA ALA A 48 -0.12 -13.75 8.32
C ALA A 48 1.40 -13.56 8.47
N ILE A 49 1.87 -12.44 9.05
CA ILE A 49 3.30 -12.08 9.04
C ILE A 49 4.18 -13.15 9.70
N GLY A 50 3.81 -13.63 10.89
CA GLY A 50 4.59 -14.63 11.62
C GLY A 50 4.67 -15.95 10.85
N ARG A 51 3.56 -16.37 10.24
CA ARG A 51 3.52 -17.55 9.37
C ARG A 51 4.42 -17.37 8.15
N PHE A 52 4.32 -16.21 7.48
CA PHE A 52 5.14 -15.92 6.30
C PHE A 52 6.63 -15.95 6.63
N LEU A 53 7.05 -15.26 7.69
CA LEU A 53 8.44 -15.24 8.13
C LEU A 53 8.95 -16.64 8.50
N GLY A 54 8.09 -17.47 9.11
CA GLY A 54 8.40 -18.87 9.37
C GLY A 54 8.73 -19.68 8.12
N THR A 55 8.16 -19.32 6.95
CA THR A 55 8.47 -19.99 5.67
C THR A 55 9.83 -19.60 5.09
N LEU A 56 10.41 -18.47 5.49
CA LEU A 56 11.74 -18.04 5.04
C LEU A 56 12.86 -18.84 5.71
N GLY A 57 12.58 -19.43 6.88
CA GLY A 57 13.56 -20.20 7.65
C GLY A 57 14.84 -19.41 7.96
N PRO A 58 15.99 -20.09 8.12
CA PRO A 58 17.26 -19.43 8.42
C PRO A 58 17.71 -18.42 7.35
N ALA A 59 17.35 -18.62 6.08
CA ALA A 59 17.69 -17.71 4.99
C ALA A 59 17.07 -16.31 5.19
N GLY A 60 15.90 -16.23 5.85
CA GLY A 60 15.25 -14.97 6.19
C GLY A 60 16.05 -14.07 7.13
N THR A 61 17.02 -14.62 7.87
CA THR A 61 17.83 -13.85 8.83
C THR A 61 18.87 -12.93 8.17
N ALA A 62 19.25 -13.23 6.93
CA ALA A 62 20.18 -12.41 6.15
C ALA A 62 19.48 -11.36 5.27
N LEU A 63 18.15 -11.45 5.12
CA LEU A 63 17.36 -10.54 4.29
C LEU A 63 17.13 -9.20 5.00
N ARG A 64 17.24 -8.11 4.25
CA ARG A 64 16.67 -6.82 4.66
C ARG A 64 15.15 -6.90 4.55
N LEU A 65 14.43 -6.67 5.64
CA LEU A 65 12.97 -6.72 5.63
C LEU A 65 12.38 -5.34 5.89
N ALA A 66 11.39 -4.94 5.12
CA ALA A 66 10.59 -3.75 5.41
C ALA A 66 9.11 -4.14 5.43
N GLY A 67 8.33 -3.48 6.27
CA GLY A 67 6.88 -3.67 6.37
C GLY A 67 6.13 -2.38 6.07
N LEU A 68 5.04 -2.47 5.33
CA LEU A 68 4.01 -1.44 5.25
C LEU A 68 2.70 -2.01 5.81
N CYS A 69 2.12 -1.31 6.77
CA CYS A 69 0.92 -1.74 7.48
C CYS A 69 0.14 -0.55 8.04
N ASP A 70 -1.07 -0.78 8.49
CA ASP A 70 -1.84 0.29 9.13
C ASP A 70 -1.51 0.38 10.65
N LEU A 71 -1.91 1.48 11.28
CA LEU A 71 -1.52 1.78 12.68
C LEU A 71 -2.02 0.71 13.65
N ARG A 72 -3.15 0.09 13.35
CA ARG A 72 -3.75 -0.96 14.17
C ARG A 72 -2.94 -2.26 14.12
N GLU A 73 -2.24 -2.51 13.03
CA GLU A 73 -1.41 -3.68 12.77
C GLU A 73 0.09 -3.45 13.07
N ALA A 74 0.49 -2.20 13.32
CA ALA A 74 1.90 -1.82 13.49
C ALA A 74 2.66 -2.66 14.53
N GLU A 75 2.01 -3.00 15.66
CA GLU A 75 2.63 -3.83 16.69
C GLU A 75 2.85 -5.29 16.23
N LEU A 76 1.95 -5.83 15.41
CA LEU A 76 2.12 -7.17 14.82
C LEU A 76 3.32 -7.19 13.87
N PHE A 77 3.46 -6.14 13.05
CA PHE A 77 4.59 -6.01 12.13
C PHE A 77 5.92 -5.85 12.89
N ARG A 78 5.98 -4.96 13.89
CA ARG A 78 7.18 -4.77 14.71
C ARG A 78 7.60 -6.05 15.40
N ARG A 79 6.66 -6.79 16.00
CA ARG A 79 6.95 -8.08 16.63
C ARG A 79 7.42 -9.13 15.64
N GLY A 80 6.76 -9.24 14.48
CA GLY A 80 7.16 -10.18 13.44
C GLY A 80 8.59 -9.91 12.95
N LEU A 81 8.94 -8.64 12.78
CA LEU A 81 10.24 -8.24 12.24
C LEU A 81 11.35 -8.07 13.28
N ALA A 82 11.06 -8.19 14.59
CA ALA A 82 12.00 -7.94 15.67
C ALA A 82 13.27 -8.82 15.63
N GLY A 83 13.21 -9.98 14.98
CA GLY A 83 14.35 -10.90 14.81
C GLY A 83 15.09 -10.79 13.48
N ALA A 84 14.66 -9.90 12.58
CA ALA A 84 15.24 -9.77 11.26
C ALA A 84 16.38 -8.74 11.20
N HIS A 85 17.36 -9.00 10.33
CA HIS A 85 18.48 -8.09 10.14
C HIS A 85 18.03 -6.80 9.44
N ARG A 86 18.26 -5.64 10.07
CA ARG A 86 17.97 -4.30 9.53
C ARG A 86 16.52 -4.13 9.07
N ALA A 87 15.57 -4.46 9.94
CA ALA A 87 14.15 -4.34 9.62
C ALA A 87 13.57 -2.94 9.90
N THR A 88 12.66 -2.49 9.03
CA THR A 88 11.88 -1.26 9.23
C THR A 88 10.38 -1.50 9.10
N VAL A 89 9.58 -0.72 9.83
CA VAL A 89 8.12 -0.75 9.74
C VAL A 89 7.63 0.66 9.44
N HIS A 90 6.89 0.79 8.35
CA HIS A 90 6.28 2.02 7.87
C HIS A 90 4.78 1.89 8.05
N VAL A 91 4.16 2.93 8.63
CA VAL A 91 2.82 2.82 9.20
C VAL A 91 1.91 3.88 8.57
N CYS A 92 0.83 3.43 7.94
CA CYS A 92 -0.30 4.26 7.53
C CYS A 92 -1.19 4.53 8.76
N VAL A 93 -1.79 5.72 8.86
CA VAL A 93 -2.64 6.06 10.00
C VAL A 93 -3.92 5.21 10.03
N GLU A 94 -4.75 5.32 8.99
CA GLU A 94 -5.97 4.52 8.85
C GLU A 94 -5.79 3.36 7.87
N ASP A 95 -5.43 3.67 6.63
CA ASP A 95 -5.02 2.72 5.59
C ASP A 95 -4.26 3.47 4.48
N LEU A 96 -3.64 2.75 3.54
CA LEU A 96 -2.90 3.37 2.44
C LEU A 96 -3.79 4.22 1.52
N GLU A 97 -5.06 3.83 1.35
CA GLU A 97 -6.02 4.62 0.57
C GLU A 97 -6.29 5.97 1.23
N ASP A 98 -6.46 6.01 2.55
CA ASP A 98 -6.62 7.23 3.34
C ASP A 98 -5.41 8.18 3.17
N GLU A 99 -4.20 7.63 3.28
CA GLU A 99 -2.95 8.39 3.08
C GLU A 99 -2.91 9.06 1.69
N LEU A 100 -3.29 8.31 0.65
CA LEU A 100 -3.32 8.80 -0.73
C LEU A 100 -4.43 9.83 -0.96
N ILE A 101 -5.62 9.63 -0.40
CA ILE A 101 -6.72 10.61 -0.47
C ILE A 101 -6.31 11.90 0.24
N ARG A 102 -5.68 11.81 1.42
CA ARG A 102 -5.21 12.97 2.18
C ARG A 102 -4.10 13.73 1.45
N ALA A 103 -3.20 13.02 0.78
CA ALA A 103 -2.12 13.61 -0.01
C ALA A 103 -2.60 14.33 -1.28
N LEU A 104 -3.62 13.79 -1.95
CA LEU A 104 -4.16 14.34 -3.20
C LEU A 104 -5.28 15.37 -2.96
N GLY A 105 -6.03 15.20 -1.88
CA GLY A 105 -7.26 15.92 -1.60
C GLY A 105 -8.47 15.37 -2.37
N VAL A 106 -9.66 15.53 -1.78
CA VAL A 106 -10.93 15.03 -2.29
C VAL A 106 -11.17 15.43 -3.75
N ALA A 107 -10.96 16.70 -4.10
CA ALA A 107 -11.25 17.22 -5.44
C ALA A 107 -10.42 16.52 -6.53
N ALA A 108 -9.12 16.27 -6.28
CA ALA A 108 -8.26 15.58 -7.23
C ALA A 108 -8.67 14.11 -7.40
N VAL A 109 -9.05 13.44 -6.31
CA VAL A 109 -9.53 12.06 -6.37
C VAL A 109 -10.88 11.96 -7.09
N GLU A 110 -11.80 12.90 -6.89
CA GLU A 110 -13.06 12.94 -7.63
C GLU A 110 -12.85 13.19 -9.13
N ALA A 111 -11.95 14.12 -9.49
CA ALA A 111 -11.57 14.35 -10.88
C ALA A 111 -10.95 13.10 -11.51
N LEU A 112 -10.09 12.39 -10.77
CA LEU A 112 -9.54 11.11 -11.21
C LEU A 112 -10.67 10.09 -11.45
N CYS A 113 -11.64 9.98 -10.55
CA CYS A 113 -12.82 9.11 -10.75
C CYS A 113 -13.60 9.48 -12.02
N ASP A 114 -13.71 10.77 -12.35
CA ASP A 114 -14.34 11.22 -13.59
C ASP A 114 -13.57 10.77 -14.83
N THR A 115 -12.24 10.96 -14.85
CA THR A 115 -11.40 10.47 -15.96
C THR A 115 -11.47 8.96 -16.16
N GLN A 116 -11.77 8.20 -15.10
CA GLN A 116 -11.93 6.75 -15.15
C GLN A 116 -13.37 6.29 -15.48
N GLY A 117 -14.30 7.23 -15.73
CA GLY A 117 -15.71 6.95 -16.01
C GLY A 117 -16.49 6.44 -14.80
N ASP A 118 -15.98 6.67 -13.59
CA ASP A 118 -16.53 6.16 -12.33
C ASP A 118 -17.38 7.18 -11.57
N LEU A 119 -17.41 8.45 -12.01
CA LEU A 119 -18.07 9.55 -11.30
C LEU A 119 -19.54 9.26 -11.01
N THR A 120 -20.30 8.74 -11.96
CA THR A 120 -21.72 8.39 -11.74
C THR A 120 -21.90 7.35 -10.64
N SER A 121 -20.99 6.37 -10.56
CA SER A 121 -21.01 5.33 -9.54
C SER A 121 -20.64 5.90 -8.17
N LEU A 122 -19.64 6.79 -8.12
CA LEU A 122 -19.28 7.52 -6.90
C LEU A 122 -20.46 8.36 -6.39
N ARG A 123 -21.08 9.18 -7.25
CA ARG A 123 -22.24 10.00 -6.89
C ARG A 123 -23.42 9.14 -6.42
N SER A 124 -23.58 7.95 -6.96
CA SER A 124 -24.61 7.01 -6.51
C SER A 124 -24.33 6.49 -5.10
N LEU A 125 -23.08 6.17 -4.76
CA LEU A 125 -22.68 5.81 -3.40
C LEU A 125 -22.90 6.98 -2.42
N GLN A 126 -22.49 8.19 -2.79
CA GLN A 126 -22.62 9.38 -1.94
C GLN A 126 -24.07 9.74 -1.62
N ARG A 127 -25.04 9.37 -2.47
CA ARG A 127 -26.47 9.58 -2.19
C ARG A 127 -27.09 8.51 -1.28
N GLN A 128 -26.39 7.41 -1.00
CA GLN A 128 -26.95 6.34 -0.17
C GLN A 128 -27.14 6.82 1.27
N PRO A 129 -28.24 6.44 1.95
CA PRO A 129 -28.50 6.89 3.32
C PRO A 129 -27.37 6.64 4.31
N ALA A 130 -26.64 5.53 4.16
CA ALA A 130 -25.51 5.20 5.02
C ALA A 130 -24.27 6.11 4.82
N TRP A 131 -24.17 6.78 3.68
CA TRP A 131 -22.96 7.51 3.26
C TRP A 131 -23.16 9.00 3.04
N ARG A 132 -24.38 9.47 2.77
CA ARG A 132 -24.64 10.87 2.40
C ARG A 132 -24.21 11.91 3.44
N ASP A 133 -24.24 11.52 4.71
CA ASP A 133 -23.89 12.38 5.85
C ASP A 133 -22.45 12.11 6.35
N GLN A 134 -21.72 11.21 5.68
CA GLN A 134 -20.31 10.93 5.99
C GLN A 134 -19.37 11.96 5.34
N PRO A 135 -18.19 12.19 5.92
CA PRO A 135 -17.14 13.01 5.31
C PRO A 135 -16.78 12.56 3.88
N PRO A 136 -16.46 13.48 2.94
CA PRO A 136 -16.20 13.14 1.55
C PRO A 136 -15.03 12.17 1.32
N ASP A 137 -13.97 12.30 2.13
CA ASP A 137 -12.83 11.38 2.16
C ASP A 137 -13.25 9.96 2.58
N ALA A 138 -14.11 9.82 3.60
CA ALA A 138 -14.66 8.51 3.98
C ALA A 138 -15.54 7.89 2.88
N GLN A 139 -16.33 8.70 2.17
CA GLN A 139 -17.12 8.25 1.01
C GLN A 139 -16.22 7.76 -0.14
N LEU A 140 -15.16 8.51 -0.45
CA LEU A 140 -14.15 8.12 -1.44
C LEU A 140 -13.47 6.82 -1.04
N ARG A 141 -12.96 6.72 0.19
CA ARG A 141 -12.29 5.52 0.69
C ARG A 141 -13.19 4.29 0.55
N ARG A 142 -14.46 4.41 0.94
CA ARG A 142 -15.46 3.34 0.75
C ARG A 142 -15.65 2.98 -0.72
N PHE A 143 -15.76 3.98 -1.59
CA PHE A 143 -15.96 3.78 -3.02
C PHE A 143 -14.77 3.03 -3.63
N LEU A 144 -13.56 3.50 -3.39
CA LEU A 144 -12.32 2.90 -3.90
C LEU A 144 -12.13 1.47 -3.40
N GLY A 145 -12.48 1.20 -2.14
CA GLY A 145 -12.49 -0.14 -1.55
C GLY A 145 -13.61 -1.06 -2.02
N SER A 146 -14.50 -0.63 -2.93
CA SER A 146 -15.62 -1.45 -3.43
C SER A 146 -15.17 -2.50 -4.44
N GLY A 147 -14.56 -3.57 -3.92
CA GLY A 147 -14.12 -4.74 -4.67
C GLY A 147 -12.63 -4.72 -5.04
N ALA A 148 -12.00 -5.90 -5.03
CA ALA A 148 -10.55 -6.04 -5.22
C ALA A 148 -10.03 -5.42 -6.53
N ARG A 149 -10.77 -5.60 -7.64
CA ARG A 149 -10.39 -5.04 -8.95
C ARG A 149 -10.35 -3.50 -8.93
N ARG A 150 -11.33 -2.86 -8.28
CA ARG A 150 -11.38 -1.40 -8.16
C ARG A 150 -10.26 -0.91 -7.25
N LYS A 151 -10.08 -1.56 -6.09
CA LYS A 151 -9.04 -1.23 -5.12
C LYS A 151 -7.65 -1.25 -5.76
N GLN A 152 -7.30 -2.34 -6.45
CA GLN A 152 -6.01 -2.47 -7.15
C GLN A 152 -5.84 -1.44 -8.28
N ARG A 153 -6.88 -1.18 -9.07
CA ARG A 153 -6.82 -0.16 -10.13
C ARG A 153 -6.53 1.23 -9.54
N TYR A 154 -7.25 1.61 -8.49
CA TYR A 154 -7.07 2.93 -7.88
C TYR A 154 -5.81 3.06 -7.05
N ALA A 155 -5.28 1.98 -6.45
CA ALA A 155 -3.96 1.99 -5.83
C ALA A 155 -2.90 2.51 -6.79
N ARG A 156 -2.87 2.00 -8.04
CA ARG A 156 -1.97 2.50 -9.08
C ARG A 156 -2.27 3.96 -9.44
N LEU A 157 -3.51 4.28 -9.79
CA LEU A 157 -3.87 5.61 -10.29
C LEU A 157 -3.61 6.73 -9.27
N LEU A 158 -3.89 6.47 -7.99
CA LEU A 158 -3.65 7.44 -6.92
C LEU A 158 -2.16 7.63 -6.67
N VAL A 159 -1.36 6.56 -6.70
CA VAL A 159 0.10 6.68 -6.57
C VAL A 159 0.71 7.42 -7.76
N ASP A 160 0.30 7.11 -9.00
CA ASP A 160 0.75 7.81 -10.20
C ASP A 160 0.42 9.32 -10.10
N ALA A 161 -0.81 9.66 -9.69
CA ALA A 161 -1.21 11.05 -9.49
C ALA A 161 -0.37 11.72 -8.37
N ALA A 162 -0.18 11.06 -7.24
CA ALA A 162 0.60 11.60 -6.13
C ALA A 162 2.07 11.82 -6.52
N ALA A 163 2.64 10.93 -7.33
CA ALA A 163 3.99 11.10 -7.85
C ALA A 163 4.09 12.31 -8.79
N VAL A 164 3.15 12.48 -9.72
CA VAL A 164 3.10 13.65 -10.62
C VAL A 164 2.99 14.96 -9.83
N HIS A 165 2.25 14.95 -8.73
CA HIS A 165 2.08 16.13 -7.87
C HIS A 165 3.19 16.32 -6.83
N GLY A 166 4.14 15.38 -6.70
CA GLY A 166 5.17 15.43 -5.67
C GLY A 166 4.62 15.27 -4.25
N THR A 167 3.50 14.57 -4.10
CA THR A 167 2.77 14.38 -2.83
C THR A 167 2.70 12.93 -2.37
N VAL A 168 3.60 12.05 -2.84
CA VAL A 168 3.65 10.65 -2.39
C VAL A 168 3.66 10.59 -0.86
N PRO A 169 2.76 9.81 -0.22
CA PRO A 169 2.66 9.79 1.24
C PRO A 169 3.94 9.32 1.93
N ALA A 170 4.25 9.93 3.09
CA ALA A 170 5.48 9.67 3.84
C ALA A 170 5.72 8.18 4.18
N PRO A 171 4.72 7.36 4.56
CA PRO A 171 4.95 5.94 4.80
C PRO A 171 5.49 5.20 3.56
N LEU A 172 4.93 5.50 2.38
CA LEU A 172 5.32 4.90 1.11
C LEU A 172 6.70 5.42 0.64
N ASP A 173 6.92 6.72 0.83
CA ASP A 173 8.16 7.40 0.50
C ASP A 173 9.35 6.85 1.33
N ALA A 174 9.16 6.76 2.64
CA ALA A 174 10.15 6.25 3.58
C ALA A 174 10.40 4.75 3.38
N LEU A 175 9.36 3.97 3.06
CA LEU A 175 9.49 2.53 2.78
C LEU A 175 10.46 2.27 1.64
N LEU A 176 10.29 2.98 0.53
CA LEU A 176 11.16 2.83 -0.65
C LEU A 176 12.57 3.36 -0.38
N THR A 177 12.76 4.34 0.48
CA THR A 177 14.11 4.79 0.90
C THR A 177 14.77 3.77 1.83
N ALA A 178 13.97 3.01 2.57
CA ALA A 178 14.40 2.01 3.53
C ALA A 178 14.67 0.63 2.93
N VAL A 179 14.66 0.45 1.60
CA VAL A 179 15.07 -0.79 0.92
C VAL A 179 16.06 -0.59 -0.21
#